data_AF-A0A8B9GXY4-F1
#
_entry.id   AF-A0A8B9GXY4-F1
#
_cell.length_a   1.000
_cell.length_b   1.000
_cell.length_c   1.000
_cell.angle_alpha   90.00
_cell.angle_beta   90.00
_cell.angle_gamma   90.00
#
_symmetry.space_group_name_H-M   'P 1'
#
loop_
_entity.id
_entity.type
_entity.pdbx_description
1 polymer ?
#
loop_
_entity_poly.entity_id
_entity_poly.type
_entity_poly.pdbx_seq_one_letter_code
_entity_poly.pdbx_strand_id
1 'polypeptide(L)' 'MCNEQNGDLKLFHSLSQYIPACDEDGFYRSHQCHGSTGQCWCVDRYGNEVAGSRKMGTTECGTKE' A
#
# COMPACT_ATOMS: atom_id res chain seq x y z
N MET A 1 -3.02 13.70 2.92
CA MET A 1 -3.78 13.21 1.74
C MET A 1 -2.87 12.27 0.98
N CYS A 2 -3.41 11.11 0.65
CA CYS A 2 -2.73 10.05 -0.07
C CYS A 2 -2.66 10.44 -1.54
N ASN A 3 -1.44 10.47 -2.11
CA ASN A 3 -1.22 10.83 -3.50
C ASN A 3 -0.93 9.56 -4.30
N GLU A 4 -1.99 8.86 -4.72
CA GLU A 4 -1.89 7.74 -5.64
C GLU A 4 -1.40 8.29 -6.98
N GLN A 5 -0.25 7.83 -7.46
CA GLN A 5 0.15 8.07 -8.85
C GLN A 5 -0.65 7.12 -9.76
N ASN A 6 -1.96 7.40 -9.90
CA ASN A 6 -2.87 6.77 -10.86
C ASN A 6 -2.55 7.22 -12.30
N GLY A 7 -1.33 6.96 -12.75
CA GLY A 7 -0.88 7.23 -14.10
C GLY A 7 -0.23 5.99 -14.68
N ASP A 8 -1.03 5.17 -15.37
CA ASP A 8 -0.57 4.24 -16.42
C ASP A 8 0.58 3.27 -16.07
N LEU A 9 0.77 2.90 -14.80
CA LEU A 9 1.94 2.14 -14.38
C LEU A 9 1.67 0.68 -13.98
N LYS A 10 0.73 0.01 -14.67
CA LYS A 10 0.68 -1.47 -14.65
C LYS A 10 1.92 -2.12 -15.29
N LEU A 11 2.78 -1.34 -15.96
CA LEU A 11 3.96 -1.82 -16.69
C LEU A 11 5.30 -1.65 -15.97
N PHE A 12 5.37 -0.90 -14.85
CA PHE A 12 6.62 -0.73 -14.07
C PHE A 12 6.52 -1.30 -12.66
N HIS A 13 5.92 -2.49 -12.51
CA HIS A 13 6.00 -3.31 -11.29
C HIS A 13 7.46 -3.57 -10.81
N SER A 14 8.47 -3.14 -11.58
CA SER A 14 9.86 -3.54 -11.45
C SER A 14 10.86 -2.40 -11.19
N LEU A 15 10.46 -1.12 -11.13
CA LEU A 15 11.43 -0.02 -10.90
C LEU A 15 11.20 0.71 -9.57
N SER A 16 11.64 0.07 -8.49
CA SER A 16 12.27 0.73 -7.31
C SER A 16 11.50 1.83 -6.55
N GLN A 17 10.21 2.06 -6.78
CA GLN A 17 9.44 3.07 -6.05
C GLN A 17 8.14 2.50 -5.47
N TYR A 18 7.98 2.66 -4.16
CA TYR A 18 6.76 2.35 -3.45
C TYR A 18 5.67 3.37 -3.79
N ILE A 19 4.63 2.91 -4.48
CA ILE A 19 3.43 3.70 -4.76
C ILE A 19 2.38 3.31 -3.72
N PRO A 20 1.91 4.24 -2.87
CA PRO A 20 0.88 3.93 -1.90
C PRO A 20 -0.47 3.75 -2.59
N ALA A 21 -1.26 2.76 -2.16
CA ALA A 21 -2.66 2.67 -2.55
C ALA A 21 -3.49 3.65 -1.72
N CYS A 22 -4.40 4.34 -2.38
CA CYS A 22 -5.30 5.30 -1.77
C CYS A 22 -6.76 4.87 -1.93
N ASP A 23 -7.61 5.39 -1.05
CA ASP A 23 -9.05 5.19 -1.12
C ASP A 23 -9.76 6.39 -1.79
N GLU A 24 -11.06 6.29 -2.04
CA GLU A 24 -11.82 7.30 -2.81
C GLU A 24 -11.84 8.66 -2.11
N ASP A 25 -11.78 8.66 -0.78
CA ASP A 25 -11.65 9.85 0.06
C ASP A 25 -10.23 10.48 0.03
N GLY A 26 -9.27 9.88 -0.67
CA GLY A 26 -7.87 10.33 -0.71
C GLY A 26 -7.09 10.04 0.58
N PHE A 27 -7.49 9.02 1.34
CA PHE A 27 -6.73 8.46 2.47
C PHE A 27 -5.93 7.23 2.04
N TYR A 28 -4.96 6.83 2.86
CA TYR A 28 -4.18 5.62 2.59
C TYR A 28 -5.04 4.39 2.84
N ARG A 29 -5.01 3.42 1.91
CA ARG A 29 -5.64 2.13 2.13
C ARG A 29 -4.89 1.37 3.19
N SER A 30 -5.64 0.68 4.05
CA SER A 30 -5.11 -0.09 5.15
C SER A 30 -4.16 -1.20 4.72
N HIS A 31 -4.24 -1.67 3.48
CA HIS A 31 -3.34 -2.67 2.90
C HIS A 31 -2.44 -2.05 1.83
N GLN A 32 -1.12 -2.07 2.08
CA GLN A 32 -0.11 -1.54 1.17
C GLN A 32 0.85 -2.64 0.74
N CYS A 33 1.21 -2.68 -0.54
CA CYS A 33 2.12 -3.68 -1.08
C CYS A 33 3.26 -3.02 -1.87
N HIS A 34 4.47 -3.51 -1.65
CA HIS A 34 5.66 -3.09 -2.38
C HIS A 34 6.02 -4.14 -3.44
N GLY A 35 5.56 -3.90 -4.67
CA GLY A 35 5.75 -4.80 -5.82
C GLY A 35 7.22 -5.20 -6.04
N SER A 36 8.17 -4.28 -5.83
CA SER A 36 9.60 -4.57 -6.00
C SER A 36 10.17 -5.58 -4.99
N THR A 37 9.56 -5.72 -3.81
CA THR A 37 10.04 -6.64 -2.76
C THR A 37 9.07 -7.77 -2.44
N GLY A 38 7.85 -7.72 -2.97
CA GLY A 38 6.77 -8.65 -2.61
C GLY A 38 6.30 -8.56 -1.15
N GLN A 39 6.64 -7.47 -0.44
CA GLN A 39 6.25 -7.25 0.94
C GLN A 39 4.95 -6.44 0.97
N CYS A 40 3.97 -6.89 1.75
CA CYS A 40 2.78 -6.14 2.07
C CYS A 40 2.73 -5.83 3.56
N TRP A 41 2.14 -4.71 3.93
CA TRP A 41 2.00 -4.27 5.32
C TRP A 41 0.70 -3.50 5.51
N CYS A 42 0.32 -3.34 6.77
CA CYS A 42 -0.84 -2.55 7.12
C CYS A 42 -0.44 -1.12 7.45
N VAL A 43 -1.23 -0.16 7.00
CA VAL A 43 -1.09 1.25 7.40
C VAL A 43 -2.40 1.78 7.96
N ASP A 44 -2.36 2.88 8.70
CA ASP A 44 -3.56 3.64 9.03
C ASP A 44 -3.93 4.66 7.91
N ARG A 45 -5.04 5.37 8.07
CA ARG A 45 -5.54 6.36 7.10
C ARG A 45 -4.55 7.46 6.72
N TYR A 46 -3.56 7.73 7.57
CA TYR A 46 -2.49 8.71 7.34
C TYR A 46 -1.23 8.09 6.72
N GLY A 47 -1.18 6.77 6.55
CA GLY A 47 -0.08 6.04 5.92
C GLY A 47 1.01 5.56 6.87
N ASN A 48 0.79 5.57 8.20
CA ASN A 48 1.79 5.03 9.13
C ASN A 48 1.67 3.51 9.16
N GLU A 49 2.82 2.84 9.00
CA GLU A 49 2.91 1.38 9.09
C GLU A 49 2.55 0.90 10.50
N VAL A 50 1.66 -0.08 10.57
CA VAL A 50 1.37 -0.81 11.81
C VAL A 50 2.58 -1.70 12.11
N ALA A 51 3.25 -1.45 13.22
CA ALA A 51 4.44 -2.21 13.61
C ALA A 51 4.17 -3.72 13.64
N GLY A 52 5.03 -4.50 12.96
CA GLY A 52 4.90 -5.96 12.87
C GLY A 52 3.85 -6.46 11.87
N SER A 53 3.21 -5.56 11.11
CA SER A 53 2.25 -5.94 10.06
C SER A 53 2.91 -6.28 8.72
N ARG A 54 4.19 -5.93 8.52
CA ARG A 54 4.93 -6.19 7.29
C ARG A 54 5.26 -7.66 7.12
N LYS A 55 4.73 -8.28 6.06
CA LYS A 55 4.91 -9.70 5.72
C LYS A 55 5.15 -9.87 4.24
N MET A 56 5.81 -10.97 3.88
CA MET A 56 5.96 -11.38 2.48
C MET A 56 4.65 -12.00 1.99
N GLY A 57 4.09 -11.52 0.87
CA GLY A 57 2.84 -12.02 0.30
C GLY A 57 1.57 -11.31 0.75
N THR A 58 0.41 -11.94 0.53
CA THR A 58 -0.92 -11.37 0.83
C THR A 58 -1.12 -11.24 2.34
N THR A 59 -1.03 -10.01 2.86
CA THR A 59 -1.37 -9.73 4.26
C THR A 59 -2.81 -9.22 4.30
N GLU A 60 -3.72 -9.99 4.88
CA GLU A 60 -5.08 -9.50 5.12
C GLU A 60 -5.07 -8.47 6.25
N CYS A 61 -4.87 -7.21 5.89
CA CYS A 61 -5.08 -6.08 6.78
C CYS A 61 -6.58 -5.93 6.99
N GLY A 62 -7.13 -6.78 7.87
CA GLY A 62 -8.56 -6.85 8.10
C GLY A 62 -9.10 -5.46 8.41
N THR A 63 -9.91 -4.95 7.48
CA THR A 63 -10.80 -3.82 7.65
C THR A 63 -11.66 -4.15 8.86
N LYS A 64 -11.40 -3.52 9.99
CA LYS A 64 -12.46 -3.36 10.99
C LYS A 64 -13.20 -2.15 10.45
N GLU A 65 -14.33 -2.46 9.81
CA GLU A 65 -15.43 -1.58 9.39
C GLU A 65 -15.44 -0.14 9.92
#